data_AF-A0AAQ1ST05-F1
#
_entry.id   AF-A0AAQ1ST05-F1
#
_cell.length_a   1.000
_cell.length_b   1.000
_cell.length_c   1.000
_cell.angle_alpha   90.00
_cell.angle_beta   90.00
_cell.angle_gamma   90.00
#
_symmetry.space_group_name_H-M   'P 1'
#
loop_
_entity.id
_entity.type
_entity.pdbx_description
1 polymer ?
#
loop_
_entity_poly.entity_id
_entity_poly.type
_entity_poly.pdbx_seq_one_letter_code
_entity_poly.pdbx_strand_id
1 'polypeptide(L)'
;MTRANDLAPNTGLPIVYSMVWYSLLNDCWEAYNAKNEFTPGEALLLDRQSDAVTRNVASVLFGQPWMKWSDKVIEVHKRLLGEREVALRKDPGSSEYWLSEIREVSYDASQILTIKASQLGSSLAYRGDGVVRLAWITTPEFSFTGQDTLLQKLKRGFEANKGVDLYSVGLPTNSTLRELNVICQPFNQQTAMAIQYFSTNPAAEENLPPARVSPPEPEGIDDQVNVFTFAQQAFPEVAQGKAPHDEAWITSLVFPPPQLRRKDGSYDDILKVYGTDFYSPRQQFSQAEGAQPLKVVLSLDPLVRVVAEGEGKQEVVLNPGPDTASWVLEGDRLGSMGKEGSVRYYYPPATQQPAVALEVDSTTKRQAAVITSLKRRFSVDVIKATQGGESAYATFATYYAPQTHYLKTSLENGKFKLSLWYFDADHNKNVEVAESDTEWVVAWGNGSISRSGVFEPAPSNPSPFTVAWARDTTSSRLLLWAFTVIPTPLYTPAEAVALFQN
;
A
#
# COMPACT_ATOMS: atom_id res chain seq x y z
N MET A 1 2.41 -41.53 -11.50
CA MET A 1 1.04 -40.97 -11.41
C MET A 1 0.42 -41.33 -10.05
N THR A 2 1.12 -41.04 -8.94
CA THR A 2 0.75 -41.49 -7.57
C THR A 2 1.32 -40.54 -6.50
N ARG A 3 1.20 -39.23 -6.71
CA ARG A 3 1.61 -38.18 -5.75
C ARG A 3 0.69 -36.95 -5.78
N ALA A 4 -0.58 -37.12 -6.16
CA ALA A 4 -1.52 -36.02 -6.36
C ALA A 4 -2.50 -35.79 -5.18
N ASN A 5 -2.48 -36.62 -4.14
CA ASN A 5 -3.54 -36.61 -3.13
C ASN A 5 -3.23 -35.82 -1.84
N ASP A 6 -1.97 -35.44 -1.59
CA ASP A 6 -1.62 -34.96 -0.24
C ASP A 6 -1.47 -33.43 -0.11
N LEU A 7 -1.76 -32.65 -1.16
CA LEU A 7 -1.61 -31.17 -1.10
C LEU A 7 -2.75 -30.37 -1.76
N ALA A 8 -3.80 -31.02 -2.28
CA ALA A 8 -5.02 -30.30 -2.63
C ALA A 8 -5.81 -30.01 -1.33
N PRO A 9 -6.39 -28.82 -1.13
CA PRO A 9 -7.42 -28.68 -0.13
C PRO A 9 -8.52 -29.70 -0.44
N ASN A 10 -8.67 -30.71 0.42
CA ASN A 10 -9.88 -31.51 0.49
C ASN A 10 -11.05 -30.54 0.64
N THR A 11 -11.84 -30.28 -0.43
CA THR A 11 -13.26 -29.83 -0.43
C THR A 11 -13.73 -29.11 -1.73
N GLY A 12 -13.41 -29.62 -2.94
CA GLY A 12 -14.11 -29.12 -4.14
C GLY A 12 -13.61 -29.68 -5.47
N LEU A 13 -14.48 -29.69 -6.48
CA LEU A 13 -14.11 -30.00 -7.87
C LEU A 13 -13.91 -28.68 -8.64
N PRO A 14 -12.95 -28.61 -9.58
CA PRO A 14 -12.62 -27.36 -10.24
C PRO A 14 -13.78 -26.85 -11.09
N ILE A 15 -14.11 -25.57 -10.93
CA ILE A 15 -15.16 -24.90 -11.71
C ILE A 15 -14.67 -24.47 -13.10
N VAL A 16 -13.36 -24.28 -13.24
CA VAL A 16 -12.67 -24.06 -14.51
C VAL A 16 -11.38 -24.87 -14.53
N TYR A 17 -11.06 -25.43 -15.70
CA TYR A 17 -9.81 -26.14 -15.95
C TYR A 17 -9.16 -25.63 -17.23
N SER A 18 -7.83 -25.56 -17.24
CA SER A 18 -7.04 -25.29 -18.45
C SER A 18 -5.72 -26.03 -18.38
N MET A 19 -5.15 -26.33 -19.55
CA MET A 19 -3.74 -26.67 -19.70
C MET A 19 -3.05 -25.51 -20.41
N VAL A 20 -1.87 -25.11 -19.91
CA VAL A 20 -1.13 -23.96 -20.43
C VAL A 20 0.34 -24.31 -20.58
N TRP A 21 0.93 -23.91 -21.70
CA TRP A 21 2.37 -24.03 -21.95
C TRP A 21 3.16 -23.02 -21.13
N TYR A 22 4.28 -23.44 -20.52
CA TYR A 22 5.14 -22.53 -19.75
C TYR A 22 5.66 -21.38 -20.61
N SER A 23 6.06 -21.66 -21.86
CA SER A 23 6.52 -20.65 -22.82
C SER A 23 5.51 -19.53 -22.96
N LEU A 24 4.26 -19.88 -23.28
CA LEU A 24 3.20 -18.91 -23.47
C LEU A 24 2.94 -18.05 -22.22
N LEU A 25 2.79 -18.67 -21.04
CA LEU A 25 2.48 -17.92 -19.84
C LEU A 25 3.63 -16.97 -19.48
N ASN A 26 4.87 -17.43 -19.61
CA ASN A 26 6.06 -16.62 -19.35
C ASN A 26 6.20 -15.49 -20.37
N ASP A 27 5.95 -15.73 -21.66
CA ASP A 27 5.93 -14.69 -22.70
C ASP A 27 4.90 -13.60 -22.36
N CYS A 28 3.73 -14.01 -21.84
CA CYS A 28 2.70 -13.05 -21.45
C CYS A 28 3.16 -12.15 -20.29
N TRP A 29 3.81 -12.74 -19.29
CA TRP A 29 4.37 -12.00 -18.17
C TRP A 29 5.54 -11.10 -18.57
N GLU A 30 6.38 -11.52 -19.52
CA GLU A 30 7.45 -10.71 -20.09
C GLU A 30 6.89 -9.48 -20.82
N ALA A 31 5.88 -9.67 -21.67
CA ALA A 31 5.20 -8.57 -22.37
C ALA A 31 4.49 -7.60 -21.42
N TYR A 32 3.91 -8.12 -20.32
CA TYR A 32 3.31 -7.28 -19.28
C TYR A 32 4.37 -6.45 -18.56
N ASN A 33 5.47 -7.08 -18.14
CA ASN A 33 6.56 -6.40 -17.44
C ASN A 33 7.16 -5.27 -18.30
N ALA A 34 7.38 -5.53 -19.59
CA ALA A 34 7.94 -4.54 -20.52
C ALA A 34 7.12 -3.23 -20.60
N LYS A 35 5.83 -3.26 -20.25
CA LYS A 35 4.95 -2.07 -20.21
C LYS A 35 4.76 -1.49 -18.81
N ASN A 36 5.00 -2.28 -17.76
CA ASN A 36 4.53 -1.98 -16.41
C ASN A 36 5.63 -1.99 -15.33
N GLU A 37 6.89 -2.33 -15.64
CA GLU A 37 7.93 -2.54 -14.62
C GLU A 37 8.20 -1.32 -13.71
N PHE A 38 7.89 -0.11 -14.17
CA PHE A 38 8.01 1.14 -13.38
C PHE A 38 6.67 1.69 -12.89
N THR A 39 5.56 1.02 -13.18
CA THR A 39 4.24 1.41 -12.70
C THR A 39 4.08 0.99 -11.25
N PRO A 40 3.62 1.87 -10.34
CA PRO A 40 3.33 1.50 -8.96
C PRO A 40 2.43 0.27 -8.85
N GLY A 41 2.80 -0.65 -7.96
CA GLY A 41 2.07 -1.86 -7.61
C GLY A 41 1.79 -1.90 -6.12
N GLU A 42 2.21 -2.97 -5.46
CA GLU A 42 2.01 -3.18 -4.02
C GLU A 42 2.83 -2.20 -3.17
N ALA A 43 2.22 -1.72 -2.08
CA ALA A 43 2.91 -1.05 -0.99
C ALA A 43 2.96 -1.98 0.23
N LEU A 44 4.16 -2.37 0.67
CA LEU A 44 4.36 -3.23 1.83
C LEU A 44 4.63 -2.40 3.08
N LEU A 45 3.78 -2.53 4.11
CA LEU A 45 4.03 -1.94 5.42
C LEU A 45 5.04 -2.76 6.22
N LEU A 46 6.02 -2.08 6.81
CA LEU A 46 7.12 -2.62 7.59
C LEU A 46 7.24 -1.84 8.90
N ASP A 47 7.16 -2.53 10.04
CA ASP A 47 7.61 -1.94 11.31
C ASP A 47 9.14 -1.84 11.29
N ARG A 48 9.66 -0.62 11.49
CA ARG A 48 11.11 -0.38 11.46
C ARG A 48 11.73 -0.29 12.83
N GLN A 49 11.10 0.47 13.70
CA GLN A 49 11.56 0.70 15.06
C GLN A 49 10.34 0.97 15.93
N SER A 50 10.36 0.43 17.14
CA SER A 50 9.41 0.79 18.18
C SER A 50 10.18 0.77 19.49
N ASP A 51 10.26 1.93 20.12
CA ASP A 51 10.72 2.08 21.50
C ASP A 51 9.60 2.69 22.34
N ALA A 52 9.89 3.03 23.60
CA ALA A 52 8.88 3.52 24.53
C ALA A 52 8.27 4.87 24.11
N VAL A 53 8.95 5.63 23.24
CA VAL A 53 8.63 7.03 22.91
C VAL A 53 8.41 7.23 21.41
N THR A 54 9.00 6.40 20.56
CA THR A 54 8.98 6.55 19.10
C THR A 54 8.60 5.24 18.43
N ARG A 55 7.72 5.32 17.42
CA ARG A 55 7.41 4.23 16.49
C ARG A 55 7.62 4.69 15.06
N ASN A 56 8.43 3.96 14.32
CA ASN A 56 8.67 4.19 12.90
C ASN A 56 8.06 3.07 12.07
N VAL A 57 7.17 3.44 11.15
CA VAL A 57 6.55 2.52 10.19
C VAL A 57 6.96 2.95 8.79
N ALA A 58 7.42 2.02 7.97
CA ALA A 58 7.72 2.29 6.57
C ALA A 58 6.70 1.62 5.65
N SER A 59 6.31 2.30 4.59
CA SER A 59 5.59 1.76 3.45
C SER A 59 6.57 1.71 2.27
N VAL A 60 6.88 0.49 1.82
CA VAL A 60 7.81 0.25 0.72
C VAL A 60 7.00 0.02 -0.55
N LEU A 61 7.13 0.92 -1.51
CA LEU A 61 6.40 0.88 -2.77
C LEU A 61 7.20 0.10 -3.81
N PHE A 62 6.60 -0.97 -4.30
CA PHE A 62 7.13 -1.77 -5.40
C PHE A 62 6.42 -1.47 -6.71
N GLY A 63 7.09 -1.73 -7.82
CA GLY A 63 6.47 -1.76 -9.14
C GLY A 63 5.59 -2.99 -9.34
N GLN A 64 4.86 -3.01 -10.45
CA GLN A 64 4.15 -4.19 -10.92
C GLN A 64 5.13 -5.37 -11.07
N PRO A 65 4.75 -6.59 -10.68
CA PRO A 65 5.67 -7.71 -10.69
C PRO A 65 5.88 -8.27 -12.10
N TRP A 66 7.05 -8.85 -12.29
CA TRP A 66 7.29 -9.86 -13.33
C TRP A 66 7.24 -11.25 -12.72
N MET A 67 6.62 -12.20 -13.42
CA MET A 67 6.58 -13.60 -12.98
C MET A 67 7.17 -14.55 -14.00
N LYS A 68 7.83 -15.59 -13.50
CA LYS A 68 8.32 -16.71 -14.29
C LYS A 68 7.92 -18.03 -13.65
N TRP A 69 7.29 -18.88 -14.45
CA TRP A 69 6.76 -20.17 -14.04
C TRP A 69 7.67 -21.31 -14.54
N SER A 70 7.83 -22.32 -13.68
CA SER A 70 8.55 -23.56 -13.97
C SER A 70 7.89 -24.73 -13.22
N ASP A 71 8.40 -25.96 -13.37
CA ASP A 71 7.88 -27.16 -12.70
C ASP A 71 7.99 -27.15 -11.17
N LYS A 72 8.84 -26.28 -10.61
CA LYS A 72 9.18 -26.31 -9.18
C LYS A 72 8.94 -24.99 -8.49
N VAL A 73 9.17 -23.90 -9.20
CA VAL A 73 9.24 -22.56 -8.62
C VAL A 73 8.44 -21.59 -9.47
N ILE A 74 7.75 -20.70 -8.76
CA ILE A 74 7.19 -19.45 -9.27
C ILE A 74 8.13 -18.35 -8.80
N GLU A 75 8.81 -17.70 -9.74
CA GLU A 75 9.71 -16.59 -9.47
C GLU A 75 8.96 -15.28 -9.69
N VAL A 76 9.02 -14.38 -8.72
CA VAL A 76 8.42 -13.04 -8.76
C VAL A 76 9.51 -12.00 -8.57
N HIS A 77 9.59 -11.04 -9.48
CA HIS A 77 10.51 -9.91 -9.38
C HIS A 77 9.73 -8.62 -9.16
N LYS A 78 10.16 -7.81 -8.18
CA LYS A 78 9.58 -6.52 -7.86
C LYS A 78 10.66 -5.45 -7.77
N ARG A 79 10.50 -4.37 -8.53
CA ARG A 79 11.40 -3.21 -8.47
C ARG A 79 11.00 -2.29 -7.34
N LEU A 80 11.96 -1.86 -6.53
CA LEU A 80 11.73 -0.87 -5.49
C LEU A 80 11.59 0.52 -6.12
N LEU A 81 10.43 1.16 -6.01
CA LEU A 81 10.18 2.47 -6.60
C LEU A 81 10.30 3.60 -5.58
N GLY A 82 9.95 3.33 -4.33
CA GLY A 82 9.96 4.35 -3.30
C GLY A 82 9.81 3.77 -1.91
N GLU A 83 10.10 4.59 -0.93
CA GLU A 83 9.84 4.31 0.47
C GLU A 83 9.30 5.56 1.14
N ARG A 84 8.26 5.36 1.96
CA ARG A 84 7.71 6.38 2.82
C ARG A 84 7.78 5.91 4.27
N GLU A 85 8.45 6.67 5.11
CA GLU A 85 8.57 6.37 6.54
C GLU A 85 7.77 7.40 7.32
N VAL A 86 6.96 6.95 8.28
CA VAL A 86 6.29 7.81 9.25
C VAL A 86 6.91 7.59 10.62
N ALA A 87 7.20 8.68 11.33
CA ALA A 87 7.63 8.63 12.73
C ALA A 87 6.51 9.14 13.63
N LEU A 88 6.00 8.24 14.45
CA LEU A 88 5.06 8.55 15.50
C LEU A 88 5.79 8.76 16.82
N ARG A 89 5.36 9.76 17.58
CA ARG A 89 5.91 10.09 18.90
C ARG A 89 4.85 9.93 19.97
N LYS A 90 5.31 9.62 21.18
CA LYS A 90 4.49 9.49 22.38
C LYS A 90 5.00 10.46 23.43
N ASP A 91 4.15 11.38 23.85
CA ASP A 91 4.53 12.32 24.89
C ASP A 91 4.66 11.60 26.24
N PRO A 92 5.57 12.04 27.14
CA PRO A 92 5.68 11.48 28.48
C PRO A 92 4.32 11.41 29.19
N GLY A 93 3.93 10.22 29.65
CA GLY A 93 2.65 10.00 30.33
C GLY A 93 1.42 9.97 29.40
N SER A 94 1.57 10.01 28.08
CA SER A 94 0.51 9.68 27.12
C SER A 94 0.38 8.16 26.97
N SER A 95 -0.78 7.64 26.58
CA SER A 95 -0.91 6.28 26.02
C SER A 95 -0.83 6.27 24.50
N GLU A 96 -1.25 7.36 23.86
CA GLU A 96 -1.43 7.47 22.42
C GLU A 96 -0.22 8.09 21.72
N TYR A 97 0.01 7.62 20.50
CA TYR A 97 0.98 8.15 19.56
C TYR A 97 0.38 9.27 18.72
N TRP A 98 1.20 10.24 18.32
CA TRP A 98 0.87 11.24 17.31
C TRP A 98 1.91 11.22 16.19
N LEU A 99 1.47 11.38 14.94
CA LEU A 99 2.36 11.40 13.78
C LEU A 99 3.11 12.74 13.75
N SER A 100 4.44 12.66 13.81
CA SER A 100 5.34 13.81 13.93
C SER A 100 6.15 14.09 12.68
N GLU A 101 6.38 13.08 11.86
CA GLU A 101 7.26 13.17 10.71
C GLU A 101 6.83 12.22 9.61
N ILE A 102 6.93 12.69 8.37
CA ILE A 102 6.86 11.85 7.17
C ILE A 102 8.14 12.10 6.38
N ARG A 103 8.82 11.02 6.02
CA ARG A 103 9.99 10.98 5.15
C ARG A 103 9.60 10.25 3.88
N GLU A 104 10.04 10.75 2.74
CA GLU A 104 9.75 10.14 1.45
C GLU A 104 10.98 10.15 0.56
N VAL A 105 11.32 8.96 0.06
CA VAL A 105 12.46 8.74 -0.82
C VAL A 105 11.95 8.00 -2.06
N SER A 106 12.25 8.55 -3.23
CA SER A 106 12.04 7.86 -4.51
C SER A 106 13.34 7.19 -4.94
N TYR A 107 13.23 6.01 -5.54
CA TYR A 107 14.34 5.24 -6.08
C TYR A 107 14.27 5.18 -7.61
N ASP A 108 15.39 4.86 -8.24
CA ASP A 108 15.54 4.71 -9.69
C ASP A 108 15.09 3.33 -10.21
N ALA A 109 14.44 2.52 -9.36
CA ALA A 109 14.01 1.16 -9.67
C ALA A 109 15.14 0.17 -10.04
N SER A 110 16.40 0.50 -9.73
CA SER A 110 17.56 -0.39 -9.92
C SER A 110 17.59 -1.56 -8.93
N GLN A 111 16.95 -1.39 -7.77
CA GLN A 111 16.88 -2.41 -6.73
C GLN A 111 15.71 -3.37 -6.99
N ILE A 112 15.99 -4.67 -7.03
CA ILE A 112 15.05 -5.72 -7.40
C ILE A 112 14.97 -6.72 -6.25
N LEU A 113 13.75 -6.95 -5.77
CA LEU A 113 13.40 -8.06 -4.89
C LEU A 113 12.98 -9.26 -5.74
N THR A 114 13.64 -10.39 -5.55
CA THR A 114 13.28 -11.67 -6.14
C THR A 114 12.73 -12.59 -5.07
N ILE A 115 11.51 -13.09 -5.28
CA ILE A 115 10.81 -14.05 -4.43
C ILE A 115 10.68 -15.36 -5.23
N LYS A 116 11.17 -16.48 -4.68
CA LYS A 116 11.06 -17.80 -5.29
C LYS A 116 10.17 -18.68 -4.44
N ALA A 117 8.91 -18.80 -4.85
CA ALA A 117 7.90 -19.60 -4.16
C ALA A 117 7.80 -21.00 -4.75
N SER A 118 7.63 -22.02 -3.90
CA SER A 118 7.40 -23.40 -4.35
C SER A 118 6.07 -23.50 -5.07
N GLN A 119 6.05 -24.07 -6.28
CA GLN A 119 4.81 -24.23 -7.06
C GLN A 119 3.78 -25.09 -6.30
N LEU A 120 4.21 -26.16 -5.64
CA LEU A 120 3.32 -27.05 -4.87
C LEU A 120 2.83 -26.42 -3.56
N GLY A 121 3.54 -25.42 -3.04
CA GLY A 121 3.22 -24.74 -1.78
C GLY A 121 2.53 -23.39 -1.97
N SER A 122 2.12 -23.06 -3.20
CA SER A 122 1.58 -21.74 -3.56
C SER A 122 0.33 -21.86 -4.43
N SER A 123 -0.50 -20.82 -4.40
CA SER A 123 -1.69 -20.69 -5.23
C SER A 123 -1.91 -19.21 -5.56
N LEU A 124 -2.64 -18.95 -6.65
CA LEU A 124 -3.13 -17.60 -6.89
C LEU A 124 -4.47 -17.46 -6.17
N ALA A 125 -4.62 -16.39 -5.39
CA ALA A 125 -5.81 -16.09 -4.62
C ALA A 125 -6.41 -14.80 -5.14
N TYR A 126 -7.70 -14.84 -5.45
CA TYR A 126 -8.51 -13.66 -5.72
C TYR A 126 -9.55 -13.51 -4.61
N ARG A 127 -9.73 -12.28 -4.12
CA ARG A 127 -10.68 -11.95 -3.06
C ARG A 127 -11.52 -10.74 -3.49
N GLY A 128 -12.58 -10.44 -2.72
CA GLY A 128 -13.56 -9.40 -3.06
C GLY A 128 -13.02 -7.96 -3.10
N ASP A 129 -11.72 -7.74 -2.89
CA ASP A 129 -11.03 -6.47 -3.06
C ASP A 129 -10.49 -6.23 -4.47
N GLY A 130 -10.67 -7.19 -5.39
CA GLY A 130 -10.32 -7.02 -6.80
C GLY A 130 -8.85 -7.28 -7.13
N VAL A 131 -8.06 -7.79 -6.17
CA VAL A 131 -6.62 -8.03 -6.32
C VAL A 131 -6.30 -9.51 -6.46
N VAL A 132 -5.45 -9.84 -7.42
CA VAL A 132 -4.85 -11.17 -7.58
C VAL A 132 -3.58 -11.23 -6.74
N ARG A 133 -3.44 -12.28 -5.92
CA ARG A 133 -2.29 -12.48 -5.04
C ARG A 133 -1.65 -13.83 -5.28
N LEU A 134 -0.33 -13.89 -5.27
CA LEU A 134 0.35 -15.17 -5.10
C LEU A 134 0.45 -15.44 -3.59
N ALA A 135 -0.32 -16.41 -3.10
CA ALA A 135 -0.32 -16.83 -1.70
C ALA A 135 0.52 -18.10 -1.53
N TRP A 136 1.20 -18.24 -0.39
CA TRP A 136 2.06 -19.40 -0.11
C TRP A 136 1.85 -19.92 1.32
N ILE A 137 1.96 -21.25 1.44
CA ILE A 137 1.96 -21.96 2.73
C ILE A 137 3.40 -22.17 3.19
N THR A 138 4.30 -22.51 2.26
CA THR A 138 5.73 -22.66 2.52
C THR A 138 6.43 -21.34 2.25
N THR A 139 7.25 -20.89 3.20
CA THR A 139 8.04 -19.66 3.07
C THR A 139 8.92 -19.72 1.81
N PRO A 140 8.85 -18.70 0.92
CA PRO A 140 9.67 -18.64 -0.28
C PRO A 140 11.12 -18.23 0.04
N GLU A 141 12.00 -18.42 -0.94
CA GLU A 141 13.35 -17.85 -0.87
C GLU A 141 13.33 -16.39 -1.33
N PHE A 142 14.06 -15.51 -0.62
CA PHE A 142 14.14 -14.09 -0.92
C PHE A 142 15.57 -13.69 -1.24
N SER A 143 15.74 -12.86 -2.26
CA SER A 143 17.00 -12.17 -2.55
C SER A 143 16.71 -10.74 -3.01
N PHE A 144 17.63 -9.83 -2.74
CA PHE A 144 17.44 -8.40 -3.02
C PHE A 144 18.77 -7.80 -3.45
N THR A 145 18.76 -6.95 -4.48
CA THR A 145 19.98 -6.30 -4.98
C THR A 145 20.36 -5.04 -4.21
N GLY A 146 19.49 -4.56 -3.30
CA GLY A 146 19.80 -3.45 -2.40
C GLY A 146 20.44 -3.89 -1.08
N GLN A 147 20.19 -3.15 0.01
CA GLN A 147 20.84 -3.41 1.30
C GLN A 147 20.27 -4.64 2.02
N ASP A 148 21.14 -5.46 2.61
CA ASP A 148 20.78 -6.67 3.38
C ASP A 148 19.85 -6.36 4.57
N THR A 149 20.04 -5.21 5.21
CA THR A 149 19.19 -4.77 6.34
C THR A 149 17.74 -4.55 5.91
N LEU A 150 17.51 -4.02 4.70
CA LEU A 150 16.19 -3.87 4.13
C LEU A 150 15.62 -5.23 3.70
N LEU A 151 16.43 -6.11 3.10
CA LEU A 151 16.01 -7.48 2.76
C LEU A 151 15.45 -8.23 3.96
N GLN A 152 16.10 -8.16 5.14
CA GLN A 152 15.59 -8.82 6.34
C GLN A 152 14.22 -8.29 6.79
N LYS A 153 13.96 -6.98 6.62
CA LYS A 153 12.65 -6.39 6.93
C LYS A 153 11.59 -6.81 5.90
N LEU A 154 11.93 -6.76 4.61
CA LEU A 154 11.05 -7.22 3.52
C LEU A 154 10.64 -8.68 3.70
N LYS A 155 11.61 -9.55 4.02
CA LYS A 155 11.36 -10.96 4.31
C LYS A 155 10.33 -11.13 5.42
N ARG A 156 10.49 -10.44 6.56
CA ARG A 156 9.53 -10.51 7.68
C ARG A 156 8.14 -10.03 7.27
N GLY A 157 8.04 -8.93 6.52
CA GLY A 157 6.76 -8.40 6.04
C GLY A 157 6.01 -9.39 5.14
N PHE A 158 6.68 -9.95 4.14
CA PHE A 158 6.07 -10.95 3.26
C PHE A 158 5.78 -12.28 3.97
N GLU A 159 6.63 -12.70 4.91
CA GLU A 159 6.38 -13.90 5.73
C GLU A 159 5.15 -13.75 6.64
N ALA A 160 4.86 -12.54 7.12
CA ALA A 160 3.67 -12.23 7.88
C ALA A 160 2.42 -12.20 7.00
N ASN A 161 2.51 -11.60 5.80
CA ASN A 161 1.38 -11.50 4.86
C ASN A 161 1.02 -12.84 4.20
N LYS A 162 1.96 -13.80 4.14
CA LYS A 162 1.80 -15.10 3.45
C LYS A 162 1.41 -14.99 1.96
N GLY A 163 1.77 -13.87 1.34
CA GLY A 163 1.49 -13.65 -0.07
C GLY A 163 2.07 -12.34 -0.57
N VAL A 164 1.97 -12.14 -1.88
CA VAL A 164 2.37 -10.93 -2.59
C VAL A 164 1.26 -10.50 -3.55
N ASP A 165 0.92 -9.22 -3.53
CA ASP A 165 -0.06 -8.66 -4.46
C ASP A 165 0.53 -8.57 -5.86
N LEU A 166 -0.21 -9.07 -6.86
CA LEU A 166 0.24 -9.11 -8.25
C LEU A 166 -0.27 -7.92 -9.03
N TYR A 167 -1.59 -7.84 -9.23
CA TYR A 167 -2.27 -6.79 -9.98
C TYR A 167 -3.78 -6.83 -9.68
N SER A 168 -4.50 -5.79 -10.09
CA SER A 168 -5.95 -5.68 -9.94
C SER A 168 -6.67 -6.04 -11.23
N VAL A 169 -7.78 -6.80 -11.13
CA VAL A 169 -8.59 -7.25 -12.28
C VAL A 169 -10.05 -6.76 -12.23
N GLY A 170 -10.39 -5.92 -11.25
CA GLY A 170 -11.77 -5.49 -11.01
C GLY A 170 -12.65 -6.62 -10.45
N LEU A 171 -13.94 -6.36 -10.33
CA LEU A 171 -14.93 -7.30 -9.77
C LEU A 171 -15.60 -8.13 -10.88
N PRO A 172 -15.85 -9.44 -10.67
CA PRO A 172 -16.61 -10.25 -11.61
C PRO A 172 -18.09 -9.88 -11.60
N THR A 173 -18.77 -10.17 -12.70
CA THR A 173 -20.24 -10.05 -12.80
C THR A 173 -20.91 -11.13 -11.95
N ASN A 174 -20.41 -12.36 -12.03
CA ASN A 174 -20.90 -13.48 -11.23
C ASN A 174 -20.37 -13.41 -9.79
N SER A 175 -21.30 -13.28 -8.84
CA SER A 175 -20.98 -13.16 -7.41
C SER A 175 -20.32 -14.40 -6.81
N THR A 176 -20.46 -15.58 -7.42
CA THR A 176 -19.81 -16.82 -6.94
C THR A 176 -18.30 -16.84 -7.20
N LEU A 177 -17.81 -15.92 -8.05
CA LEU A 177 -16.40 -15.78 -8.41
C LEU A 177 -15.66 -14.73 -7.58
N ARG A 178 -16.32 -14.09 -6.60
CA ARG A 178 -15.72 -13.04 -5.76
C ARG A 178 -14.57 -13.53 -4.89
N GLU A 179 -14.50 -14.84 -4.66
CA GLU A 179 -13.40 -15.48 -3.96
C GLU A 179 -13.02 -16.78 -4.67
N LEU A 180 -11.78 -16.82 -5.16
CA LEU A 180 -11.26 -17.94 -5.91
C LEU A 180 -9.84 -18.29 -5.45
N ASN A 181 -9.52 -19.58 -5.50
CA ASN A 181 -8.14 -20.05 -5.47
C ASN A 181 -7.84 -20.75 -6.80
N VAL A 182 -6.69 -20.44 -7.38
CA VAL A 182 -6.18 -21.05 -8.60
C VAL A 182 -4.95 -21.87 -8.25
N ILE A 183 -5.06 -23.18 -8.46
CA ILE A 183 -3.98 -24.13 -8.22
C ILE A 183 -3.32 -24.44 -9.56
N CYS A 184 -2.00 -24.30 -9.59
CA CYS A 184 -1.18 -24.54 -10.79
C CYS A 184 -0.27 -25.74 -10.53
N GLN A 185 -0.36 -26.79 -11.34
CA GLN A 185 0.43 -28.01 -11.16
C GLN A 185 1.17 -28.40 -12.45
N PRO A 186 2.42 -28.88 -12.38
CA PRO A 186 3.09 -29.41 -13.56
C PRO A 186 2.28 -30.56 -14.17
N PHE A 187 2.04 -30.50 -15.48
CA PHE A 187 1.31 -31.53 -16.21
C PHE A 187 2.27 -32.38 -17.05
N ASN A 188 3.06 -31.71 -17.91
CA ASN A 188 4.14 -32.31 -18.67
C ASN A 188 5.44 -31.61 -18.30
N GLN A 189 6.43 -32.37 -17.83
CA GLN A 189 7.68 -31.83 -17.27
C GLN A 189 8.28 -30.79 -18.22
N GLN A 190 8.57 -29.61 -17.67
CA GLN A 190 9.19 -28.45 -18.31
C GLN A 190 8.38 -27.85 -19.47
N THR A 191 7.19 -28.37 -19.73
CA THR A 191 6.47 -28.13 -20.98
C THR A 191 5.15 -27.41 -20.74
N ALA A 192 4.29 -27.99 -19.88
CA ALA A 192 2.95 -27.46 -19.63
C ALA A 192 2.51 -27.68 -18.18
N MET A 193 1.61 -26.81 -17.72
CA MET A 193 0.95 -26.89 -16.43
C MET A 193 -0.56 -27.03 -16.57
N ALA A 194 -1.18 -27.72 -15.62
CA ALA A 194 -2.62 -27.68 -15.41
C ALA A 194 -2.96 -26.53 -14.47
N ILE A 195 -4.02 -25.80 -14.79
CA ILE A 195 -4.56 -24.69 -14.02
C ILE A 195 -5.99 -25.06 -13.61
N GLN A 196 -6.27 -24.99 -12.32
CA GLN A 196 -7.55 -25.37 -11.73
C GLN A 196 -8.09 -24.25 -10.86
N TYR A 197 -9.32 -23.85 -11.11
CA TYR A 197 -9.98 -22.76 -10.38
C TYR A 197 -11.01 -23.35 -9.41
N PHE A 198 -10.97 -22.93 -8.17
CA PHE A 198 -11.86 -23.38 -7.10
C PHE A 198 -12.55 -22.17 -6.47
N SER A 199 -13.88 -22.24 -6.34
CA SER A 199 -14.62 -21.29 -5.51
C SER A 199 -14.48 -21.67 -4.04
N THR A 200 -14.31 -20.67 -3.18
CA THR A 200 -14.32 -20.86 -1.72
C THR A 200 -15.75 -20.83 -1.15
N ASN A 201 -16.76 -20.60 -1.99
CA ASN A 201 -18.16 -20.56 -1.57
C ASN A 201 -18.74 -22.01 -1.48
N PRO A 202 -19.29 -22.44 -0.33
CA PRO A 202 -19.69 -23.82 -0.04
C PRO A 202 -20.90 -24.36 -0.83
N ALA A 203 -21.43 -23.66 -1.84
CA ALA A 203 -22.54 -24.16 -2.65
C ALA A 203 -22.20 -25.43 -3.49
N ALA A 204 -20.94 -25.89 -3.48
CA ALA A 204 -20.45 -27.04 -4.22
C ALA A 204 -20.43 -28.34 -3.36
N GLU A 205 -21.54 -28.69 -2.70
CA GLU A 205 -21.69 -29.96 -1.97
C GLU A 205 -22.38 -31.09 -2.77
N GLU A 206 -22.73 -30.90 -4.04
CA GLU A 206 -23.21 -32.01 -4.88
C GLU A 206 -22.08 -32.62 -5.71
N ASN A 207 -22.07 -33.97 -5.83
CA ASN A 207 -21.07 -34.74 -6.57
C ASN A 207 -20.91 -34.23 -8.02
N LEU A 208 -19.89 -33.39 -8.27
CA LEU A 208 -19.63 -32.80 -9.59
C LEU A 208 -18.93 -33.81 -10.52
N PRO A 209 -19.29 -33.87 -11.81
CA PRO A 209 -18.31 -34.24 -12.83
C PRO A 209 -17.24 -33.13 -12.83
N PRO A 210 -15.95 -33.44 -12.65
CA PRO A 210 -14.92 -32.42 -12.73
C PRO A 210 -14.89 -31.80 -14.13
N ALA A 211 -14.49 -30.53 -14.25
CA ALA A 211 -13.96 -30.01 -15.52
C ALA A 211 -12.67 -30.77 -15.86
N ARG A 212 -12.81 -32.00 -16.36
CA ARG A 212 -11.73 -32.85 -16.87
C ARG A 212 -12.10 -33.20 -18.30
N VAL A 213 -11.29 -32.72 -19.22
CA VAL A 213 -11.27 -33.21 -20.59
C VAL A 213 -9.93 -33.90 -20.77
N SER A 214 -9.93 -35.06 -21.43
CA SER A 214 -8.67 -35.63 -21.92
C SER A 214 -7.97 -34.59 -22.79
N PRO A 215 -6.66 -34.35 -22.62
CA PRO A 215 -5.94 -33.39 -23.44
C PRO A 215 -6.12 -33.75 -24.91
N PRO A 216 -6.16 -32.75 -25.83
CA PRO A 216 -6.08 -33.07 -27.25
C PRO A 216 -4.75 -33.80 -27.50
N GLU A 217 -4.76 -34.78 -28.40
CA GLU A 217 -3.56 -35.54 -28.72
C GLU A 217 -2.43 -34.59 -29.15
N PRO A 218 -1.16 -34.88 -28.80
CA PRO A 218 -0.01 -33.99 -29.05
C PRO A 218 0.27 -33.69 -30.53
N GLU A 219 -0.45 -34.29 -31.46
CA GLU A 219 -0.34 -33.99 -32.89
C GLU A 219 -1.20 -32.76 -33.25
N GLY A 220 -0.54 -31.59 -33.28
CA GLY A 220 -1.06 -30.42 -34.01
C GLY A 220 -1.68 -29.29 -33.18
N ILE A 221 -1.59 -29.33 -31.85
CA ILE A 221 -1.94 -28.14 -31.04
C ILE A 221 -0.79 -27.13 -31.16
N ASP A 222 -1.05 -26.06 -31.91
CA ASP A 222 -0.23 -24.85 -31.93
C ASP A 222 -0.03 -24.37 -30.48
N ASP A 223 1.22 -24.13 -30.07
CA ASP A 223 1.59 -23.65 -28.73
C ASP A 223 0.97 -22.28 -28.39
N GLN A 224 0.26 -21.70 -29.35
CA GLN A 224 -0.50 -20.47 -29.28
C GLN A 224 -1.94 -20.63 -28.80
N VAL A 225 -2.55 -21.83 -28.81
CA VAL A 225 -3.96 -22.03 -28.45
C VAL A 225 -4.10 -22.74 -27.09
N ASN A 226 -4.90 -22.17 -26.18
CA ASN A 226 -5.19 -22.73 -24.86
C ASN A 226 -6.69 -22.88 -24.73
N VAL A 227 -7.10 -24.04 -24.23
CA VAL A 227 -8.50 -24.37 -24.04
C VAL A 227 -8.85 -24.24 -22.57
N PHE A 228 -9.78 -23.35 -22.25
CA PHE A 228 -10.40 -23.23 -20.94
C PHE A 228 -11.75 -23.95 -20.96
N THR A 229 -12.00 -24.78 -19.96
CA THR A 229 -13.26 -25.50 -19.82
C THR A 229 -14.00 -25.03 -18.59
N PHE A 230 -15.23 -24.56 -18.79
CA PHE A 230 -16.06 -23.93 -17.76
C PHE A 230 -17.21 -24.87 -17.39
N ALA A 231 -17.31 -25.24 -16.12
CA ALA A 231 -18.32 -26.18 -15.63
C ALA A 231 -19.71 -25.54 -15.57
N GLN A 232 -20.71 -26.20 -16.15
CA GLN A 232 -22.08 -25.69 -16.22
C GLN A 232 -22.68 -25.26 -14.86
N GLN A 233 -22.30 -25.94 -13.78
CA GLN A 233 -22.86 -25.62 -12.46
C GLN A 233 -22.36 -24.27 -11.89
N ALA A 234 -21.17 -23.82 -12.27
CA ALA A 234 -20.63 -22.54 -11.82
C ALA A 234 -21.05 -21.37 -12.73
N PHE A 235 -21.46 -21.68 -13.96
CA PHE A 235 -21.82 -20.72 -15.01
C PHE A 235 -23.19 -21.10 -15.59
N PRO A 236 -24.31 -20.60 -15.02
CA PRO A 236 -25.65 -20.99 -15.42
C PRO A 236 -25.95 -20.81 -16.91
N GLU A 237 -25.27 -19.89 -17.58
CA GLU A 237 -25.38 -19.60 -19.01
C GLU A 237 -24.94 -20.78 -19.88
N VAL A 238 -23.99 -21.58 -19.38
CA VAL A 238 -23.46 -22.76 -20.08
C VAL A 238 -24.54 -23.81 -20.31
N ALA A 239 -25.55 -23.90 -19.43
CA ALA A 239 -26.69 -24.80 -19.61
C ALA A 239 -27.53 -24.46 -20.86
N GLN A 240 -27.38 -23.24 -21.38
CA GLN A 240 -28.02 -22.77 -22.61
C GLN A 240 -27.07 -22.85 -23.83
N GLY A 241 -25.91 -23.50 -23.68
CA GLY A 241 -24.87 -23.55 -24.71
C GLY A 241 -24.19 -22.20 -24.97
N LYS A 242 -24.31 -21.24 -24.04
CA LYS A 242 -23.69 -19.91 -24.16
C LYS A 242 -22.35 -19.86 -23.45
N ALA A 243 -21.47 -18.99 -23.94
CA ALA A 243 -20.21 -18.68 -23.27
C ALA A 243 -20.47 -18.03 -21.90
N PRO A 244 -19.64 -18.33 -20.88
CA PRO A 244 -19.70 -17.65 -19.59
C PRO A 244 -19.49 -16.13 -19.70
N HIS A 245 -20.26 -15.35 -18.95
CA HIS A 245 -20.11 -13.88 -18.94
C HIS A 245 -18.72 -13.41 -18.50
N ASP A 246 -18.13 -14.07 -17.50
CA ASP A 246 -16.82 -13.73 -16.95
C ASP A 246 -15.67 -14.53 -17.59
N GLU A 247 -15.84 -15.08 -18.80
CA GLU A 247 -14.81 -15.92 -19.45
C GLU A 247 -13.45 -15.20 -19.56
N ALA A 248 -13.45 -13.95 -20.01
CA ALA A 248 -12.23 -13.16 -20.18
C ALA A 248 -11.64 -12.75 -18.82
N TRP A 249 -12.51 -12.43 -17.86
CA TRP A 249 -12.10 -12.07 -16.51
C TRP A 249 -11.42 -13.25 -15.79
N ILE A 250 -11.91 -14.48 -15.94
CA ILE A 250 -11.27 -15.66 -15.33
C ILE A 250 -9.86 -15.87 -15.86
N THR A 251 -9.65 -15.73 -17.17
CA THR A 251 -8.30 -15.88 -17.74
C THR A 251 -7.33 -14.84 -17.17
N SER A 252 -7.84 -13.66 -16.81
CA SER A 252 -7.05 -12.57 -16.25
C SER A 252 -6.51 -12.84 -14.85
N LEU A 253 -6.91 -13.92 -14.18
CA LEU A 253 -6.38 -14.27 -12.86
C LEU A 253 -4.98 -14.91 -12.92
N VAL A 254 -4.61 -15.49 -14.07
CA VAL A 254 -3.29 -16.10 -14.28
C VAL A 254 -2.50 -15.35 -15.34
N PHE A 255 -3.19 -14.92 -16.40
CA PHE A 255 -2.60 -14.13 -17.48
C PHE A 255 -2.79 -12.64 -17.18
N PRO A 256 -1.72 -11.84 -17.13
CA PRO A 256 -1.88 -10.42 -16.82
C PRO A 256 -2.73 -9.68 -17.89
N PRO A 257 -3.60 -8.75 -17.48
CA PRO A 257 -4.53 -8.05 -18.38
C PRO A 257 -3.87 -7.25 -19.52
N PRO A 258 -4.51 -7.21 -20.70
CA PRO A 258 -5.23 -8.29 -21.37
C PRO A 258 -4.41 -8.83 -22.53
N GLN A 259 -4.03 -10.12 -22.46
CA GLN A 259 -3.25 -10.73 -23.53
C GLN A 259 -3.97 -11.84 -24.27
N LEU A 260 -4.85 -12.62 -23.62
CA LEU A 260 -5.55 -13.69 -24.32
C LEU A 260 -6.74 -13.14 -25.12
N ARG A 261 -6.81 -13.51 -26.40
CA ARG A 261 -7.93 -13.21 -27.29
C ARG A 261 -8.75 -14.47 -27.50
N ARG A 262 -10.07 -14.34 -27.35
CA ARG A 262 -11.01 -15.41 -27.64
C ARG A 262 -10.99 -15.74 -29.13
N LYS A 263 -10.91 -17.02 -29.48
CA LYS A 263 -10.98 -17.53 -30.85
C LYS A 263 -12.34 -18.15 -31.13
N ASP A 264 -12.67 -19.23 -30.43
CA ASP A 264 -13.91 -19.98 -30.61
C ASP A 264 -14.35 -20.64 -29.30
N GLY A 265 -15.54 -21.22 -29.26
CA GLY A 265 -15.99 -22.01 -28.12
C GLY A 265 -17.20 -22.88 -28.41
N SER A 266 -17.28 -24.01 -27.72
CA SER A 266 -18.32 -25.01 -27.93
C SER A 266 -18.75 -25.65 -26.61
N TYR A 267 -20.04 -25.98 -26.52
CA TYR A 267 -20.59 -26.74 -25.42
C TYR A 267 -20.46 -28.25 -25.66
N ASP A 268 -19.95 -28.97 -24.66
CA ASP A 268 -19.92 -30.42 -24.62
C ASP A 268 -21.03 -30.93 -23.69
N ASP A 269 -22.07 -31.54 -24.27
CA ASP A 269 -23.23 -32.04 -23.53
C ASP A 269 -22.92 -33.30 -22.69
N ILE A 270 -21.88 -34.06 -23.03
CA ILE A 270 -21.47 -35.25 -22.27
C ILE A 270 -20.76 -34.82 -20.99
N LEU A 271 -19.83 -33.87 -21.12
CA LEU A 271 -19.02 -33.38 -20.01
C LEU A 271 -19.69 -32.24 -19.24
N LYS A 272 -20.79 -31.67 -19.77
CA LYS A 272 -21.52 -30.51 -19.21
C LYS A 272 -20.58 -29.32 -18.97
N VAL A 273 -19.72 -29.05 -19.95
CA VAL A 273 -18.76 -27.93 -19.93
C VAL A 273 -18.86 -27.10 -21.20
N TYR A 274 -18.51 -25.82 -21.08
CA TYR A 274 -18.24 -24.96 -22.24
C TYR A 274 -16.73 -24.86 -22.43
N GLY A 275 -16.20 -25.32 -23.56
CA GLY A 275 -14.81 -25.14 -23.95
C GLY A 275 -14.62 -23.83 -24.70
N THR A 276 -13.60 -23.05 -24.35
CA THR A 276 -13.24 -21.81 -25.05
C THR A 276 -11.78 -21.82 -25.41
N ASP A 277 -11.51 -21.57 -26.69
CA ASP A 277 -10.17 -21.46 -27.24
C ASP A 277 -9.70 -20.01 -27.13
N PHE A 278 -8.56 -19.83 -26.49
CA PHE A 278 -7.85 -18.56 -26.42
C PHE A 278 -6.53 -18.64 -27.16
N TYR A 279 -6.18 -17.56 -27.84
CA TYR A 279 -4.85 -17.39 -28.40
C TYR A 279 -4.16 -16.15 -27.84
N SER A 280 -2.84 -16.22 -27.70
CA SER A 280 -2.06 -15.01 -27.45
C SER A 280 -1.66 -14.39 -28.79
N PRO A 281 -2.01 -13.13 -29.06
CA PRO A 281 -1.35 -12.39 -30.10
C PRO A 281 0.07 -12.17 -29.59
N ARG A 282 1.03 -13.01 -29.99
CA ARG A 282 2.46 -12.77 -29.82
C ARG A 282 2.79 -11.45 -30.56
N GLN A 283 2.47 -10.31 -29.96
CA GLN A 283 2.77 -9.02 -30.53
C GLN A 283 4.29 -8.92 -30.55
N GLN A 284 4.87 -8.72 -31.73
CA GLN A 284 6.26 -8.30 -31.82
C GLN A 284 6.37 -6.96 -31.09
N PHE A 285 6.96 -7.00 -29.91
CA PHE A 285 7.15 -5.82 -29.08
C PHE A 285 8.11 -4.87 -29.80
N SER A 286 7.64 -3.68 -30.13
CA SER A 286 8.54 -2.59 -30.52
C SER A 286 9.16 -2.05 -29.24
N GLN A 287 10.49 -2.03 -29.13
CA GLN A 287 11.19 -1.41 -28.00
C GLN A 287 10.78 0.05 -27.77
N ALA A 288 10.25 0.73 -28.79
CA ALA A 288 9.73 2.09 -28.69
C ALA A 288 8.45 2.22 -27.84
N GLU A 289 7.71 1.13 -27.60
CA GLU A 289 6.53 1.08 -26.72
C GLU A 289 6.87 0.62 -25.28
N GLY A 290 8.15 0.42 -24.98
CA GLY A 290 8.64 0.02 -23.67
C GLY A 290 8.41 1.07 -22.59
N ALA A 291 8.21 0.60 -21.36
CA ALA A 291 8.20 1.44 -20.18
C ALA A 291 9.52 2.24 -20.14
N GLN A 292 9.40 3.57 -19.98
CA GLN A 292 10.57 4.42 -19.89
C GLN A 292 11.18 4.32 -18.49
N PRO A 293 12.52 4.33 -18.36
CA PRO A 293 13.17 4.35 -17.06
C PRO A 293 12.57 5.41 -16.15
N LEU A 294 12.29 5.03 -14.90
CA LEU A 294 11.69 5.95 -13.94
C LEU A 294 12.64 7.11 -13.66
N LYS A 295 12.22 8.33 -13.99
CA LYS A 295 12.93 9.54 -13.56
C LYS A 295 12.69 9.70 -12.06
N VAL A 296 13.76 9.66 -11.26
CA VAL A 296 13.68 9.96 -9.83
C VAL A 296 13.20 11.40 -9.67
N VAL A 297 12.05 11.56 -9.01
CA VAL A 297 11.45 12.86 -8.74
C VAL A 297 12.27 13.59 -7.69
N LEU A 298 12.49 14.89 -7.89
CA LEU A 298 13.14 15.72 -6.89
C LEU A 298 12.31 15.73 -5.59
N SER A 299 12.90 15.31 -4.47
CA SER A 299 12.25 15.31 -3.15
C SER A 299 13.17 15.86 -2.06
N LEU A 300 12.58 16.33 -0.97
CA LEU A 300 13.29 16.67 0.26
C LEU A 300 12.89 15.70 1.37
N ASP A 301 13.88 15.27 2.15
CA ASP A 301 13.70 14.46 3.35
C ASP A 301 14.15 15.26 4.59
N PRO A 302 13.28 15.49 5.59
CA PRO A 302 11.88 15.02 5.67
C PRO A 302 10.94 15.78 4.73
N LEU A 303 9.82 15.15 4.37
CA LEU A 303 8.71 15.82 3.68
C LEU A 303 7.98 16.76 4.66
N VAL A 304 7.74 16.30 5.88
CA VAL A 304 7.26 17.11 7.00
C VAL A 304 7.87 16.66 8.31
N ARG A 305 8.17 17.61 9.19
CA ARG A 305 8.52 17.37 10.58
C ARG A 305 7.88 18.40 11.50
N VAL A 306 7.26 17.92 12.57
CA VAL A 306 6.75 18.73 13.68
C VAL A 306 7.81 18.78 14.77
N VAL A 307 8.23 19.98 15.16
CA VAL A 307 9.35 20.22 16.09
C VAL A 307 8.95 21.21 17.19
N ALA A 308 9.57 21.10 18.36
CA ALA A 308 9.41 22.12 19.40
C ALA A 308 10.21 23.37 19.04
N GLU A 309 9.81 24.52 19.58
CA GLU A 309 10.67 25.70 19.58
C GLU A 309 11.97 25.43 20.35
N GLY A 310 13.07 26.03 19.89
CA GLY A 310 14.39 25.85 20.50
C GLY A 310 14.97 24.43 20.38
N GLU A 311 14.28 23.52 19.67
CA GLU A 311 14.84 22.21 19.35
C GLU A 311 16.09 22.36 18.46
N GLY A 312 16.99 21.38 18.51
CA GLY A 312 18.24 21.40 17.76
C GLY A 312 18.03 21.49 16.24
N LYS A 313 19.12 21.74 15.52
CA LYS A 313 19.12 21.75 14.05
C LYS A 313 18.56 20.44 13.48
N GLN A 314 17.82 20.55 12.39
CA GLN A 314 17.12 19.47 11.71
C GLN A 314 17.75 19.26 10.35
N GLU A 315 18.29 18.07 10.09
CA GLU A 315 18.88 17.74 8.78
C GLU A 315 17.82 17.76 7.67
N VAL A 316 18.23 18.24 6.49
CA VAL A 316 17.43 18.27 5.27
C VAL A 316 18.26 17.72 4.11
N VAL A 317 17.76 16.66 3.47
CA VAL A 317 18.44 15.97 2.37
C VAL A 317 17.66 16.18 1.08
N LEU A 318 18.37 16.50 -0.01
CA LEU A 318 17.82 16.59 -1.36
C LEU A 318 18.08 15.29 -2.12
N ASN A 319 17.02 14.70 -2.68
CA ASN A 319 17.11 13.49 -3.46
C ASN A 319 16.60 13.71 -4.90
N PRO A 320 17.39 13.35 -5.93
CA PRO A 320 18.84 13.11 -5.88
C PRO A 320 19.61 14.42 -5.61
N GLY A 321 20.81 14.37 -5.02
CA GLY A 321 21.59 15.60 -4.74
C GLY A 321 23.12 15.42 -4.77
N PRO A 322 23.90 16.52 -4.69
CA PRO A 322 23.66 17.86 -5.24
C PRO A 322 24.33 17.99 -6.64
N ASP A 323 24.19 19.12 -7.37
CA ASP A 323 25.31 20.07 -7.29
C ASP A 323 24.97 21.56 -7.55
N THR A 324 23.70 21.93 -7.82
CA THR A 324 23.37 23.34 -8.15
C THR A 324 22.03 23.85 -7.62
N ALA A 325 21.34 23.07 -6.76
CA ALA A 325 20.02 23.45 -6.29
C ALA A 325 20.00 24.83 -5.59
N SER A 326 19.02 25.67 -5.94
CA SER A 326 18.73 26.91 -5.22
C SER A 326 17.77 26.64 -4.07
N TRP A 327 18.09 27.15 -2.88
CA TRP A 327 17.33 26.90 -1.66
C TRP A 327 16.68 28.19 -1.16
N VAL A 328 15.39 28.12 -0.84
CA VAL A 328 14.60 29.25 -0.33
C VAL A 328 13.80 28.81 0.90
N LEU A 329 13.70 29.70 1.89
CA LEU A 329 12.77 29.55 3.01
C LEU A 329 11.49 30.33 2.70
N GLU A 330 10.36 29.65 2.74
CA GLU A 330 9.00 30.17 2.51
C GLU A 330 8.15 29.94 3.78
N GLY A 331 6.89 30.39 3.77
CA GLY A 331 6.01 30.32 4.95
C GLY A 331 6.21 31.49 5.92
N ASP A 332 6.14 31.21 7.22
CA ASP A 332 6.28 32.21 8.28
C ASP A 332 7.70 32.79 8.38
N ARG A 333 8.71 31.99 8.00
CA ARG A 333 10.14 32.32 8.02
C ARG A 333 10.63 32.74 9.41
N LEU A 334 10.22 32.02 10.44
CA LEU A 334 10.66 32.28 11.82
C LEU A 334 11.91 31.50 12.23
N GLY A 335 12.15 30.36 11.60
CA GLY A 335 13.39 29.62 11.68
C GLY A 335 14.43 30.19 10.72
N SER A 336 15.48 29.41 10.49
CA SER A 336 16.50 29.75 9.49
C SER A 336 17.06 28.51 8.82
N MET A 337 17.71 28.69 7.68
CA MET A 337 18.45 27.63 7.01
C MET A 337 19.95 27.87 7.11
N GLY A 338 20.71 26.81 7.29
CA GLY A 338 22.16 26.85 7.25
C GLY A 338 22.75 25.65 6.53
N LYS A 339 24.07 25.68 6.36
CA LYS A 339 24.85 24.63 5.74
C LYS A 339 26.07 24.38 6.60
N GLU A 340 26.31 23.12 6.95
CA GLU A 340 27.53 22.70 7.64
C GLU A 340 28.17 21.58 6.82
N GLY A 341 29.35 21.83 6.26
CA GLY A 341 29.95 20.92 5.28
C GLY A 341 29.06 20.79 4.02
N SER A 342 28.71 19.56 3.64
CA SER A 342 27.78 19.27 2.54
C SER A 342 26.32 19.23 2.97
N VAL A 343 26.03 19.17 4.27
CA VAL A 343 24.69 18.93 4.81
C VAL A 343 23.94 20.24 5.00
N ARG A 344 22.66 20.25 4.64
CA ARG A 344 21.74 21.37 4.87
C ARG A 344 20.95 21.13 6.15
N TYR A 345 20.73 22.20 6.88
CA TYR A 345 19.97 22.15 8.12
C TYR A 345 18.90 23.24 8.15
N TYR A 346 17.74 22.88 8.68
CA TYR A 346 16.76 23.81 9.22
C TYR A 346 17.05 24.05 10.70
N TYR A 347 17.00 25.30 11.14
CA TYR A 347 17.12 25.69 12.54
C TYR A 347 15.74 26.19 12.97
N PRO A 348 15.04 25.47 13.85
CA PRO A 348 13.75 25.91 14.40
C PRO A 348 13.87 27.29 15.07
N PRO A 349 12.77 28.07 15.14
CA PRO A 349 12.73 29.31 15.90
C PRO A 349 13.26 29.12 17.32
N ALA A 350 14.04 30.08 17.81
CA ALA A 350 14.49 30.09 19.19
C ALA A 350 13.31 30.18 20.17
N THR A 351 13.50 29.70 21.40
CA THR A 351 12.50 29.76 22.46
C THR A 351 11.99 31.19 22.66
N GLN A 352 10.67 31.35 22.75
CA GLN A 352 10.00 32.63 22.90
C GLN A 352 10.50 33.38 24.13
N GLN A 353 10.68 34.70 23.96
CA GLN A 353 10.99 35.64 25.02
C GLN A 353 9.89 36.71 25.13
N PRO A 354 9.27 36.91 26.32
CA PRO A 354 9.42 36.10 27.53
C PRO A 354 8.93 34.65 27.32
N ALA A 355 9.40 33.73 28.17
CA ALA A 355 9.00 32.33 28.12
C ALA A 355 7.48 32.17 28.31
N VAL A 356 6.91 31.14 27.67
CA VAL A 356 5.50 30.78 27.82
C VAL A 356 5.22 30.40 29.27
N ALA A 357 4.21 31.03 29.87
CA ALA A 357 3.79 30.71 31.22
C ALA A 357 3.05 29.38 31.20
N LEU A 358 3.53 28.41 31.99
CA LEU A 358 2.92 27.10 32.14
C LEU A 358 2.28 26.98 33.51
N GLU A 359 1.08 26.43 33.54
CA GLU A 359 0.35 26.10 34.75
C GLU A 359 -0.09 24.65 34.72
N VAL A 360 -0.10 23.99 35.87
CA VAL A 360 -0.64 22.63 35.95
C VAL A 360 -2.15 22.73 35.84
N ASP A 361 -2.70 22.16 34.78
CA ASP A 361 -4.14 21.96 34.67
C ASP A 361 -4.57 20.88 35.67
N SER A 362 -5.54 21.18 36.53
CA SER A 362 -5.98 20.24 37.57
C SER A 362 -6.58 18.97 36.98
N THR A 363 -7.28 19.09 35.84
CA THR A 363 -8.04 17.99 35.23
C THR A 363 -7.12 16.96 34.59
N THR A 364 -6.13 17.40 33.80
CA THR A 364 -5.17 16.52 33.12
C THR A 364 -3.90 16.27 33.92
N LYS A 365 -3.62 17.07 34.95
CA LYS A 365 -2.34 17.14 35.69
C LYS A 365 -1.12 17.40 34.80
N ARG A 366 -1.35 17.91 33.58
CA ARG A 366 -0.30 18.30 32.64
C ARG A 366 -0.09 19.81 32.67
N GLN A 367 1.14 20.22 32.34
CA GLN A 367 1.46 21.63 32.17
C GLN A 367 0.76 22.17 30.93
N ALA A 368 -0.20 23.06 31.13
CA ALA A 368 -0.93 23.78 30.09
C ALA A 368 -0.36 25.20 29.97
N ALA A 369 -0.24 25.69 28.74
CA ALA A 369 0.18 27.07 28.51
C ALA A 369 -0.95 28.05 28.84
N VAL A 370 -0.63 29.15 29.51
CA VAL A 370 -1.55 30.28 29.68
C VAL A 370 -1.66 31.00 28.35
N ILE A 371 -2.85 31.06 27.77
CA ILE A 371 -3.10 31.55 26.40
C ILE A 371 -2.56 32.96 26.20
N THR A 372 -2.70 33.85 27.19
CA THR A 372 -2.24 35.24 27.09
C THR A 372 -0.71 35.38 27.05
N SER A 373 0.03 34.34 27.43
CA SER A 373 1.51 34.32 27.35
C SER A 373 2.01 33.80 26.00
N LEU A 374 1.16 33.14 25.22
CA LEU A 374 1.51 32.60 23.90
C LEU A 374 1.33 33.65 22.82
N LYS A 375 2.40 33.98 22.09
CA LYS A 375 2.30 34.85 20.90
C LYS A 375 1.66 34.13 19.72
N ARG A 376 1.86 32.81 19.63
CA ARG A 376 1.33 31.92 18.59
C ARG A 376 1.37 30.48 19.09
N ARG A 377 0.50 29.63 18.53
CA ARG A 377 0.43 28.18 18.86
C ARG A 377 1.35 27.36 17.97
N PHE A 378 1.35 27.69 16.68
CA PHE A 378 2.16 27.10 15.64
C PHE A 378 2.82 28.19 14.77
N SER A 379 3.94 27.85 14.16
CA SER A 379 4.46 28.49 12.96
C SER A 379 4.86 27.44 11.95
N VAL A 380 4.81 27.78 10.67
CA VAL A 380 5.17 26.85 9.61
C VAL A 380 6.13 27.49 8.64
N ASP A 381 7.31 26.87 8.55
CA ASP A 381 8.34 27.21 7.60
C ASP A 381 8.42 26.12 6.54
N VAL A 382 8.61 26.53 5.29
CA VAL A 382 8.72 25.60 4.15
C VAL A 382 10.05 25.82 3.46
N ILE A 383 10.87 24.79 3.41
CA ILE A 383 12.10 24.80 2.63
C ILE A 383 11.77 24.36 1.21
N LYS A 384 12.13 25.18 0.24
CA LYS A 384 12.03 24.88 -1.19
C LYS A 384 13.43 24.71 -1.78
N ALA A 385 13.68 23.57 -2.41
CA ALA A 385 14.86 23.34 -3.23
C ALA A 385 14.45 23.27 -4.70
N THR A 386 15.16 23.96 -5.59
CA THR A 386 14.87 23.94 -7.03
C THR A 386 16.11 23.54 -7.82
N GLN A 387 15.97 22.51 -8.67
CA GLN A 387 17.04 21.98 -9.52
C GLN A 387 16.46 21.49 -10.85
N GLY A 388 17.10 21.83 -11.97
CA GLY A 388 16.68 21.35 -13.29
C GLY A 388 15.25 21.77 -13.70
N GLY A 389 14.73 22.87 -13.14
CA GLY A 389 13.37 23.35 -13.37
C GLY A 389 12.29 22.71 -12.48
N GLU A 390 12.66 21.74 -11.63
CA GLU A 390 11.76 21.10 -10.67
C GLU A 390 11.97 21.64 -9.27
N SER A 391 10.92 21.65 -8.45
CA SER A 391 10.98 22.08 -7.05
C SER A 391 10.51 20.97 -6.11
N ALA A 392 11.23 20.81 -5.01
CA ALA A 392 10.90 19.94 -3.89
C ALA A 392 10.71 20.76 -2.61
N TYR A 393 9.91 20.24 -1.68
CA TYR A 393 9.50 20.96 -0.47
C TYR A 393 9.68 20.10 0.79
N ALA A 394 10.17 20.71 1.86
CA ALA A 394 10.20 20.16 3.21
C ALA A 394 9.49 21.13 4.15
N THR A 395 8.53 20.63 4.92
CA THR A 395 7.71 21.48 5.81
C THR A 395 8.08 21.27 7.27
N PHE A 396 8.35 22.36 7.97
CA PHE A 396 8.65 22.35 9.40
C PHE A 396 7.55 23.09 10.15
N ALA A 397 6.76 22.35 10.92
CA ALA A 397 5.75 22.92 11.80
C ALA A 397 6.31 23.02 13.22
N THR A 398 6.52 24.23 13.71
CA THR A 398 7.04 24.49 15.05
C THR A 398 5.89 24.77 16.02
N TYR A 399 5.81 24.01 17.10
CA TYR A 399 4.86 24.26 18.20
C TYR A 399 5.54 24.96 19.38
N TYR A 400 4.76 25.77 20.10
CA TYR A 400 5.23 26.66 21.16
C TYR A 400 4.70 26.31 22.56
N ALA A 401 3.94 25.22 22.68
CA ALA A 401 3.42 24.73 23.95
C ALA A 401 3.30 23.20 23.94
N PRO A 402 3.46 22.52 25.09
CA PRO A 402 3.25 21.07 25.16
C PRO A 402 1.77 20.70 24.94
N GLN A 403 1.53 19.46 24.49
CA GLN A 403 0.18 18.90 24.39
C GLN A 403 -0.37 18.52 25.77
N THR A 404 -1.62 18.87 26.04
CA THR A 404 -2.33 18.45 27.26
C THR A 404 -3.37 17.37 26.98
N HIS A 405 -3.81 17.30 25.72
CA HIS A 405 -4.74 16.31 25.20
C HIS A 405 -4.00 15.35 24.26
N TYR A 406 -4.71 14.39 23.71
CA TYR A 406 -4.24 13.51 22.65
C TYR A 406 -5.35 13.25 21.63
N LEU A 407 -4.97 12.75 20.45
CA LEU A 407 -5.89 12.47 19.36
C LEU A 407 -6.05 10.96 19.19
N LYS A 408 -7.29 10.51 18.99
CA LYS A 408 -7.60 9.15 18.52
C LYS A 408 -8.04 9.19 17.08
N THR A 409 -7.64 8.18 16.31
CA THR A 409 -8.01 8.04 14.90
C THR A 409 -9.01 6.91 14.71
N SER A 410 -9.94 7.08 13.78
CA SER A 410 -10.93 6.06 13.41
C SER A 410 -11.41 6.26 11.97
N LEU A 411 -12.13 5.26 11.45
CA LEU A 411 -12.85 5.37 10.18
C LEU A 411 -14.30 5.76 10.44
N GLU A 412 -14.76 6.80 9.76
CA GLU A 412 -16.18 7.17 9.71
C GLU A 412 -16.63 7.23 8.25
N ASN A 413 -17.52 6.33 7.85
CA ASN A 413 -18.00 6.22 6.46
C ASN A 413 -16.87 6.15 5.43
N GLY A 414 -15.79 5.42 5.76
CA GLY A 414 -14.60 5.28 4.91
C GLY A 414 -13.65 6.49 4.90
N LYS A 415 -13.91 7.52 5.71
CA LYS A 415 -13.06 8.71 5.85
C LYS A 415 -12.24 8.67 7.14
N PHE A 416 -11.12 9.38 7.13
CA PHE A 416 -10.24 9.51 8.28
C PHE A 416 -10.87 10.48 9.29
N LYS A 417 -11.09 10.03 10.53
CA LYS A 417 -11.68 10.83 11.61
C LYS A 417 -10.71 10.95 12.77
N LEU A 418 -10.63 12.16 13.32
CA LEU A 418 -9.94 12.47 14.56
C LEU A 418 -10.95 12.78 15.67
N SER A 419 -10.69 12.30 16.87
CA SER A 419 -11.39 12.73 18.10
C SER A 419 -10.38 13.28 19.09
N LEU A 420 -10.73 14.36 19.78
CA LEU A 420 -9.92 14.95 20.84
C LEU A 420 -10.25 14.31 22.18
N TRP A 421 -9.22 13.84 22.89
CA TRP A 421 -9.37 13.16 24.17
C TRP A 421 -8.37 13.70 25.19
N TYR A 422 -8.71 13.54 26.46
CA TYR A 422 -7.76 13.69 27.56
C TYR A 422 -7.91 12.57 28.57
N PHE A 423 -6.89 12.45 29.42
CA PHE A 423 -6.97 11.61 30.60
C PHE A 423 -7.36 12.47 31.79
N ASP A 424 -8.56 12.24 32.34
CA ASP A 424 -9.04 12.83 33.57
C ASP A 424 -8.31 12.16 34.73
N ALA A 425 -7.34 12.88 35.29
CA ALA A 425 -6.44 12.34 36.29
C ALA A 425 -7.05 12.32 37.71
N ASP A 426 -8.20 12.95 37.91
CA ASP A 426 -8.94 12.90 39.18
C ASP A 426 -9.89 11.71 39.23
N HIS A 427 -10.46 11.34 38.08
CA HIS A 427 -11.34 10.17 37.95
C HIS A 427 -10.67 8.94 37.33
N ASN A 428 -9.38 9.03 36.98
CA ASN A 428 -8.58 7.96 36.39
C ASN A 428 -9.24 7.34 35.13
N LYS A 429 -9.70 8.18 34.20
CA LYS A 429 -10.42 7.74 32.99
C LYS A 429 -10.07 8.57 31.76
N ASN A 430 -10.19 7.96 30.59
CA ASN A 430 -10.11 8.68 29.32
C ASN A 430 -11.46 9.32 29.00
N VAL A 431 -11.45 10.60 28.62
CA VAL A 431 -12.66 11.38 28.30
C VAL A 431 -12.51 11.99 26.91
N GLU A 432 -13.52 11.80 26.08
CA GLU A 432 -13.65 12.48 24.79
C GLU A 432 -14.17 13.90 25.04
N VAL A 433 -13.52 14.89 24.43
CA VAL A 433 -14.00 16.27 24.44
C VAL A 433 -15.20 16.37 23.50
N ALA A 434 -16.29 16.99 23.94
CA ALA A 434 -17.48 17.11 23.12
C ALA A 434 -17.20 17.90 21.83
N GLU A 435 -17.89 17.55 20.74
CA GLU A 435 -17.81 18.30 19.47
C GLU A 435 -18.23 19.77 19.62
N SER A 436 -19.06 20.07 20.61
CA SER A 436 -19.43 21.45 20.94
C SER A 436 -18.27 22.27 21.45
N ASP A 437 -17.33 21.60 22.13
CA ASP A 437 -16.22 22.20 22.87
C ASP A 437 -14.89 21.99 22.16
N THR A 438 -14.88 21.34 21.00
CA THR A 438 -13.68 21.10 20.18
C THR A 438 -13.57 22.10 19.05
N GLU A 439 -12.45 22.82 18.99
CA GLU A 439 -12.06 23.69 17.88
C GLU A 439 -10.98 23.00 17.04
N TRP A 440 -11.26 22.72 15.76
CA TRP A 440 -10.29 22.18 14.80
C TRP A 440 -9.66 23.27 13.95
N VAL A 441 -8.33 23.24 13.79
CA VAL A 441 -7.62 24.18 12.93
C VAL A 441 -6.52 23.46 12.13
N VAL A 442 -6.44 23.82 10.85
CA VAL A 442 -5.35 23.42 9.96
C VAL A 442 -4.23 24.45 10.07
N ALA A 443 -3.05 24.01 10.52
CA ALA A 443 -1.84 24.83 10.57
C ALA A 443 -1.12 24.88 9.22
N TRP A 444 -1.17 23.79 8.45
CA TRP A 444 -0.61 23.71 7.10
C TRP A 444 -1.33 22.65 6.26
N GLY A 445 -1.38 22.86 4.96
CA GLY A 445 -2.08 22.02 4.00
C GLY A 445 -3.39 22.67 3.57
N ASN A 446 -4.02 22.09 2.55
CA ASN A 446 -5.26 22.62 1.98
C ASN A 446 -6.48 21.72 2.24
N GLY A 447 -6.34 20.69 3.07
CA GLY A 447 -7.46 19.90 3.55
C GLY A 447 -8.33 20.67 4.56
N SER A 448 -9.45 20.06 4.93
CA SER A 448 -10.39 20.60 5.90
C SER A 448 -10.79 19.56 6.94
N ILE A 449 -11.17 20.02 8.13
CA ILE A 449 -11.65 19.16 9.22
C ILE A 449 -13.02 19.68 9.64
N SER A 450 -14.02 18.81 9.58
CA SER A 450 -15.38 19.11 10.05
C SER A 450 -15.43 19.27 11.57
N ARG A 451 -16.55 19.79 12.10
CA ARG A 451 -16.75 19.93 13.55
C ARG A 451 -16.65 18.59 14.29
N SER A 452 -17.10 17.50 13.67
CA SER A 452 -17.00 16.15 14.22
C SER A 452 -15.62 15.51 14.04
N GLY A 453 -14.65 16.23 13.47
CA GLY A 453 -13.28 15.75 13.32
C GLY A 453 -13.02 14.88 12.09
N VAL A 454 -13.98 14.76 11.16
CA VAL A 454 -13.76 14.09 9.87
C VAL A 454 -12.89 14.97 8.97
N PHE A 455 -11.79 14.41 8.47
CA PHE A 455 -10.87 15.06 7.54
C PHE A 455 -11.26 14.82 6.09
N GLU A 456 -11.16 15.87 5.28
CA GLU A 456 -11.31 15.81 3.82
C GLU A 456 -10.14 16.51 3.14
N PRO A 457 -9.38 15.82 2.27
CA PRO A 457 -8.37 16.50 1.45
C PRO A 457 -9.04 17.45 0.45
N ALA A 458 -8.30 18.46 -0.02
CA ALA A 458 -8.83 19.35 -1.05
C ALA A 458 -9.23 18.57 -2.31
N PRO A 459 -10.37 18.88 -2.94
CA PRO A 459 -10.84 18.15 -4.12
C PRO A 459 -9.94 18.34 -5.36
N SER A 460 -9.16 19.41 -5.39
CA SER A 460 -8.23 19.73 -6.48
C SER A 460 -6.84 20.03 -5.93
N ASN A 461 -5.82 19.33 -6.44
CA ASN A 461 -4.42 19.44 -6.02
C ASN A 461 -4.25 19.38 -4.49
N PRO A 462 -4.68 18.29 -3.84
CA PRO A 462 -4.54 18.15 -2.39
C PRO A 462 -3.07 18.19 -1.99
N SER A 463 -2.78 18.85 -0.86
CA SER A 463 -1.47 18.74 -0.21
C SER A 463 -1.23 17.29 0.19
N PRO A 464 0.02 16.80 0.12
CA PRO A 464 0.32 15.40 0.42
C PRO A 464 -0.02 15.00 1.87
N PHE A 465 0.05 15.96 2.79
CA PHE A 465 -0.35 15.81 4.18
C PHE A 465 -1.03 17.09 4.67
N THR A 466 -1.56 17.07 5.88
CA THR A 466 -2.08 18.26 6.58
C THR A 466 -1.56 18.28 8.01
N VAL A 467 -1.03 19.42 8.46
CA VAL A 467 -0.70 19.61 9.88
C VAL A 467 -1.90 20.24 10.55
N ALA A 468 -2.46 19.58 11.55
CA ALA A 468 -3.67 20.02 12.22
C ALA A 468 -3.55 19.95 13.73
N TRP A 469 -4.35 20.77 14.40
CA TRP A 469 -4.50 20.74 15.85
C TRP A 469 -5.96 20.92 16.25
N ALA A 470 -6.28 20.41 17.43
CA ALA A 470 -7.57 20.59 18.08
C ALA A 470 -7.37 21.20 19.46
N ARG A 471 -8.30 22.08 19.82
CA ARG A 471 -8.36 22.71 21.14
C ARG A 471 -9.66 22.37 21.83
N ASP A 472 -9.56 22.01 23.11
CA ASP A 472 -10.66 22.03 24.06
C ASP A 472 -10.90 23.49 24.50
N THR A 473 -12.11 23.97 24.24
CA THR A 473 -12.56 25.35 24.47
C THR A 473 -13.23 25.56 25.82
N THR A 474 -13.34 24.52 26.66
CA THR A 474 -13.87 24.61 28.03
C THR A 474 -13.07 25.56 28.92
N SER A 475 -11.79 25.80 28.59
CA SER A 475 -10.95 26.82 29.21
C SER A 475 -10.66 27.99 28.26
N SER A 476 -11.07 29.19 28.67
CA SER A 476 -10.71 30.44 28.00
C SER A 476 -9.30 30.93 28.36
N ARG A 477 -8.68 30.35 29.40
CA ARG A 477 -7.41 30.80 29.98
C ARG A 477 -6.23 29.89 29.63
N LEU A 478 -6.45 28.56 29.67
CA LEU A 478 -5.43 27.55 29.42
C LEU A 478 -5.57 26.99 28.00
N LEU A 479 -4.44 26.74 27.35
CA LEU A 479 -4.40 26.05 26.07
C LEU A 479 -4.49 24.54 26.32
N LEU A 480 -5.70 24.03 26.17
CA LEU A 480 -6.02 22.62 26.27
C LEU A 480 -6.10 22.04 24.85
N TRP A 481 -5.11 21.25 24.41
CA TRP A 481 -4.96 20.97 22.98
C TRP A 481 -4.08 19.76 22.66
N ALA A 482 -4.20 19.30 21.41
CA ALA A 482 -3.37 18.28 20.78
C ALA A 482 -3.17 18.58 19.28
N PHE A 483 -2.15 17.99 18.67
CA PHE A 483 -1.80 18.18 17.27
C PHE A 483 -1.22 16.90 16.64
N THR A 484 -1.32 16.80 15.31
CA THR A 484 -0.71 15.70 14.55
C THR A 484 -0.56 16.08 13.08
N VAL A 485 0.22 15.29 12.36
CA VAL A 485 0.21 15.27 10.89
C VAL A 485 -0.83 14.25 10.44
N ILE A 486 -1.79 14.69 9.62
CA ILE A 486 -2.74 13.85 8.91
C ILE A 486 -2.08 13.39 7.60
N PRO A 487 -1.83 12.08 7.41
CA PRO A 487 -1.04 11.58 6.29
C PRO A 487 -1.91 11.28 5.04
N THR A 488 -3.18 11.66 5.04
CA THR A 488 -4.07 11.56 3.87
C THR A 488 -3.85 12.81 2.98
N PRO A 489 -3.72 12.68 1.65
CA PRO A 489 -3.99 11.49 0.84
C PRO A 489 -2.77 10.61 0.49
N LEU A 490 -1.58 10.82 1.08
CA LEU A 490 -0.45 9.91 0.86
C LEU A 490 -0.79 8.46 1.22
N TYR A 491 -1.63 8.27 2.22
CA TYR A 491 -2.24 7.00 2.60
C TYR A 491 -3.74 7.05 2.43
N THR A 492 -4.36 5.93 2.06
CA THR A 492 -5.82 5.78 2.14
C THR A 492 -6.27 6.00 3.59
N PRO A 493 -7.54 6.40 3.82
CA PRO A 493 -8.04 6.58 5.19
C PRO A 493 -7.83 5.35 6.09
N ALA A 494 -7.99 4.14 5.55
CA ALA A 494 -7.81 2.91 6.31
C ALA A 494 -6.36 2.66 6.70
N GLU A 495 -5.43 2.81 5.75
CA GLU A 495 -3.99 2.72 6.03
C GLU A 495 -3.56 3.81 7.02
N ALA A 496 -4.03 5.04 6.83
CA ALA A 496 -3.73 6.17 7.70
C ALA A 496 -4.17 5.88 9.14
N VAL A 497 -5.36 5.33 9.36
CA VAL A 497 -5.81 4.90 10.70
C VAL A 497 -4.93 3.80 11.26
N ALA A 498 -4.58 2.79 10.44
CA ALA A 498 -3.73 1.68 10.85
C ALA A 498 -2.33 2.11 11.33
N LEU A 499 -1.78 3.22 10.81
CA LEU A 499 -0.49 3.77 11.29
C LEU A 499 -0.51 4.13 12.78
N PHE A 500 -1.67 4.53 13.32
CA PHE A 500 -1.83 4.92 14.74
C PHE A 500 -2.23 3.73 15.63
N GLN A 501 -2.64 2.62 15.03
CA GLN A 501 -3.09 1.43 15.75
C GLN A 501 -1.92 0.45 15.92
N ASN A 502 -1.85 -0.19 17.08
CA ASN A 502 -0.86 -1.22 17.37
C ASN A 502 -1.32 -2.59 16.89
#